data_AF-A0A1H3PQ92-F1
#
_entry.id   AF-A0A1H3PQ92-F1
#
_cell.length_a   1.000
_cell.length_b   1.000
_cell.length_c   1.000
_cell.angle_alpha   90.00
_cell.angle_beta   90.00
_cell.angle_gamma   90.00
#
_symmetry.space_group_name_H-M   'P 1'
#
loop_
_entity.id
_entity.type
_entity.pdbx_description
1 polymer ?
#
loop_
_entity_poly.entity_id
_entity_poly.type
_entity_poly.pdbx_seq_one_letter_code
_entity_poly.pdbx_strand_id
1 'polypeptide(L)'
;MAAVTSSGLSSGRKCPQGRTCVRKSGAQSAHTRWGSNGSTASQGSCHIARTGIVSRRPASRSIRSCSASTNADDLLDDVLAEVEAPATDIEKPAAGLHRLMTSTYNVLLGHTDLVPLYLSRQGARGPNAQRLGAITTELLRRADVPEPAASEALRVLIVYTIGFAAFTSHLPSETSTEHQPTAEKMLDNFNHGLGWLLNGIQQSGPGLAHDAPSA
;
A
#
# COMPACT_ATOMS: atom_id res chain seq x y z
N MET A 1 27.85 -23.18 55.21
CA MET A 1 28.06 -22.05 56.15
C MET A 1 27.45 -20.81 55.51
N ALA A 2 26.52 -20.15 56.23
CA ALA A 2 25.72 -18.94 55.91
C ALA A 2 24.80 -19.06 54.66
N ALA A 3 23.46 -19.21 54.71
CA ALA A 3 22.38 -18.51 55.42
C ALA A 3 22.22 -17.03 55.01
N VAL A 4 21.16 -16.70 54.26
CA VAL A 4 20.23 -15.58 54.52
C VAL A 4 18.98 -15.74 53.64
N THR A 5 17.85 -15.82 54.32
CA THR A 5 16.47 -15.80 53.82
C THR A 5 15.99 -14.36 53.68
N SER A 6 15.21 -14.06 52.63
CA SER A 6 14.46 -12.80 52.53
C SER A 6 13.05 -13.07 51.99
N SER A 7 12.10 -13.01 52.92
CA SER A 7 10.66 -13.05 52.71
C SER A 7 10.18 -11.67 52.25
N GLY A 8 9.56 -11.59 51.07
CA GLY A 8 8.93 -10.36 50.55
C GLY A 8 7.42 -10.48 50.55
N LEU A 9 6.78 -9.59 51.31
CA LEU A 9 5.37 -9.64 51.70
C LEU A 9 4.35 -9.44 50.57
N SER A 10 3.29 -10.25 50.69
CA SER A 10 1.95 -10.06 50.14
C SER A 10 1.36 -8.68 50.51
N SER A 11 0.93 -7.92 49.51
CA SER A 11 0.03 -6.77 49.69
C SER A 11 -1.25 -7.02 48.89
N GLY A 12 -2.21 -7.66 49.56
CA GLY A 12 -3.57 -7.81 49.07
C GLY A 12 -4.33 -6.49 49.18
N ARG A 13 -4.71 -5.91 48.04
CA ARG A 13 -5.71 -4.83 48.00
C ARG A 13 -7.11 -5.44 48.02
N LYS A 14 -7.83 -5.25 49.13
CA LYS A 14 -9.27 -5.46 49.22
C LYS A 14 -9.99 -4.36 48.45
N CYS A 15 -10.72 -4.71 47.40
CA CYS A 15 -11.72 -3.83 46.80
C CYS A 15 -12.99 -3.85 47.66
N PRO A 16 -13.49 -2.70 48.14
CA PRO A 16 -14.79 -2.62 48.78
C PRO A 16 -15.91 -2.91 47.78
N GLN A 17 -16.94 -3.56 48.30
CA GLN A 17 -18.04 -4.21 47.62
C GLN A 17 -18.87 -3.24 46.75
N GLY A 18 -19.40 -3.78 45.65
CA GLY A 18 -20.74 -3.40 45.23
C GLY A 18 -20.88 -2.59 43.95
N ARG A 19 -20.12 -2.88 42.88
CA ARG A 19 -20.58 -2.71 41.48
C ARG A 19 -19.97 -3.80 40.61
N THR A 20 -20.82 -4.52 39.88
CA THR A 20 -20.43 -5.48 38.84
C THR A 20 -19.74 -4.75 37.70
N CYS A 21 -18.42 -4.67 37.73
CA CYS A 21 -17.64 -4.34 36.54
C CYS A 21 -17.68 -5.55 35.60
N VAL A 22 -18.54 -5.49 34.58
CA VAL A 22 -18.44 -6.37 33.41
C VAL A 22 -17.10 -6.09 32.75
N ARG A 23 -16.10 -6.91 33.10
CA ARG A 23 -14.78 -6.91 32.48
C ARG A 23 -14.92 -7.49 31.09
N LYS A 24 -15.22 -6.64 30.09
CA LYS A 24 -14.98 -6.97 28.68
C LYS A 24 -13.47 -7.15 28.52
N SER A 25 -13.01 -8.40 28.48
CA SER A 25 -11.72 -8.74 27.90
C SER A 25 -11.76 -8.38 26.41
N GLY A 26 -11.49 -7.12 26.10
CA GLY A 26 -11.07 -6.71 24.78
C GLY A 26 -9.59 -7.04 24.65
N ALA A 27 -9.28 -8.26 24.19
CA ALA A 27 -8.02 -8.49 23.51
C ALA A 27 -8.07 -7.64 22.23
N GLN A 28 -7.55 -6.42 22.31
CA GLN A 28 -7.23 -5.62 21.13
C GLN A 28 -6.03 -6.30 20.47
N SER A 29 -6.32 -7.32 19.66
CA SER A 29 -5.44 -7.65 18.54
C SER A 29 -5.45 -6.44 17.62
N ALA A 30 -4.31 -5.76 17.53
CA ALA A 30 -4.05 -4.72 16.56
C ALA A 30 -3.96 -5.34 15.16
N HIS A 31 -5.10 -5.76 14.61
CA HIS A 31 -5.25 -5.94 13.17
C HIS A 31 -5.29 -4.54 12.55
N THR A 32 -4.19 -4.12 11.93
CA THR A 32 -4.20 -3.01 10.97
C THR A 32 -4.94 -3.46 9.71
N ARG A 33 -6.27 -3.49 9.82
CA ARG A 33 -7.20 -3.80 8.73
C ARG A 33 -7.21 -2.62 7.75
N TRP A 34 -6.39 -2.71 6.71
CA TRP A 34 -6.66 -1.99 5.47
C TRP A 34 -7.93 -2.57 4.85
N GLY A 35 -9.08 -1.95 5.08
CA GLY A 35 -10.33 -2.26 4.39
C GLY A 35 -11.53 -2.58 5.29
N SER A 36 -12.41 -1.59 5.48
CA SER A 36 -13.88 -1.68 5.61
C SER A 36 -14.39 -0.57 6.52
N ASN A 37 -14.72 0.60 5.97
CA ASN A 37 -15.70 1.50 6.55
C ASN A 37 -16.87 1.61 5.56
N GLY A 38 -18.07 1.29 6.05
CA GLY A 38 -19.29 1.18 5.26
C GLY A 38 -19.70 2.50 4.62
N SER A 39 -19.98 2.43 3.32
CA SER A 39 -20.53 3.51 2.53
C SER A 39 -22.07 3.37 2.51
N THR A 40 -22.76 4.30 3.16
CA THR A 40 -24.22 4.47 2.98
C THR A 40 -24.46 5.22 1.68
N ALA A 41 -25.01 4.53 0.68
CA ALA A 41 -25.40 5.08 -0.61
C ALA A 41 -26.48 6.16 -0.46
N SER A 42 -26.22 7.34 -1.03
CA SER A 42 -27.23 8.34 -1.36
C SER A 42 -27.44 8.28 -2.88
N GLN A 43 -28.54 7.65 -3.30
CA GLN A 43 -29.00 7.65 -4.70
C GLN A 43 -29.72 8.97 -4.99
N GLY A 44 -29.06 9.88 -5.70
CA GLY A 44 -29.71 11.01 -6.36
C GLY A 44 -30.14 10.63 -7.78
N SER A 45 -31.44 10.43 -7.99
CA SER A 45 -32.03 10.24 -9.32
C SER A 45 -32.06 11.57 -10.09
N CYS A 46 -31.41 11.63 -11.25
CA CYS A 46 -31.57 12.74 -12.20
C CYS A 46 -32.72 12.43 -13.17
N HIS A 47 -33.74 13.29 -13.15
CA HIS A 47 -34.88 13.27 -14.06
C HIS A 47 -34.44 13.54 -15.51
N ILE A 48 -34.92 12.69 -16.43
CA ILE A 48 -34.78 12.88 -17.89
C ILE A 48 -35.88 13.84 -18.35
N ALA A 49 -35.50 15.06 -18.74
CA ALA A 49 -36.34 15.95 -19.54
C ALA A 49 -36.12 15.64 -21.03
N ARG A 50 -37.21 15.36 -21.74
CA ARG A 50 -37.24 14.92 -23.14
C ARG A 50 -37.76 16.08 -23.99
N THR A 51 -36.86 16.84 -24.61
CA THR A 51 -37.21 17.82 -25.65
C THR A 51 -36.33 17.57 -26.87
N GLY A 52 -36.98 17.17 -27.97
CA GLY A 52 -36.33 16.97 -29.24
C GLY A 52 -35.98 18.29 -29.92
N ILE A 53 -34.97 18.26 -30.78
CA ILE A 53 -34.89 19.02 -32.04
C ILE A 53 -33.83 18.34 -32.92
N VAL A 54 -34.20 18.23 -34.19
CA VAL A 54 -33.45 17.72 -35.34
C VAL A 54 -32.25 18.62 -35.63
N SER A 55 -31.06 18.03 -35.83
CA SER A 55 -30.02 18.66 -36.66
C SER A 55 -29.08 17.64 -37.31
N ARG A 56 -28.80 17.85 -38.60
CA ARG A 56 -28.00 17.02 -39.50
C ARG A 56 -26.49 17.34 -39.34
N ARG A 57 -25.67 16.27 -39.22
CA ARG A 57 -24.20 16.03 -39.49
C ARG A 57 -23.22 17.21 -39.76
N PRO A 58 -21.88 17.09 -39.53
CA PRO A 58 -21.09 15.84 -39.40
C PRO A 58 -20.04 15.78 -38.25
N ALA A 59 -19.58 14.54 -38.03
CA ALA A 59 -18.33 14.08 -37.39
C ALA A 59 -17.43 15.09 -36.66
N SER A 60 -17.72 15.29 -35.37
CA SER A 60 -16.69 15.45 -34.34
C SER A 60 -17.01 14.43 -33.26
N ARG A 61 -16.15 13.43 -33.06
CA ARG A 61 -16.19 12.55 -31.87
C ARG A 61 -15.81 13.41 -30.66
N SER A 62 -16.73 14.26 -30.24
CA SER A 62 -16.81 14.69 -28.85
C SER A 62 -17.18 13.42 -28.10
N ILE A 63 -16.20 12.84 -27.41
CA ILE A 63 -16.47 11.91 -26.32
C ILE A 63 -17.26 12.75 -25.33
N ARG A 64 -18.58 12.67 -25.47
CA ARG A 64 -19.53 13.27 -24.56
C ARG A 64 -19.30 12.52 -23.26
N SER A 65 -18.47 13.09 -22.39
CA SER A 65 -18.28 12.60 -21.03
C SER A 65 -19.61 12.72 -20.31
N CYS A 66 -20.38 11.65 -20.40
CA CYS A 66 -21.45 11.35 -19.47
C CYS A 66 -20.84 10.41 -18.42
N SER A 67 -20.05 10.94 -17.50
CA SER A 67 -19.83 10.23 -16.24
C SER A 67 -20.21 11.13 -15.08
N ALA A 68 -21.12 10.62 -14.27
CA ALA A 68 -21.32 11.03 -12.89
C ALA A 68 -19.94 11.13 -12.20
N SER A 69 -19.77 12.10 -11.31
CA SER A 69 -18.57 12.36 -10.49
C SER A 69 -17.69 11.13 -10.27
N THR A 70 -16.71 10.89 -11.14
CA THR A 70 -15.73 9.82 -10.92
C THR A 70 -14.95 10.19 -9.67
N ASN A 71 -15.03 9.36 -8.63
CA ASN A 71 -14.28 9.60 -7.41
C ASN A 71 -12.79 9.46 -7.73
N ALA A 72 -11.95 10.27 -7.11
CA ALA A 72 -10.50 10.16 -7.25
C ALA A 72 -10.01 8.73 -6.94
N ASP A 73 -10.66 8.02 -6.01
CA ASP A 73 -10.32 6.63 -5.71
C ASP A 73 -10.54 5.68 -6.90
N ASP A 74 -11.60 5.90 -7.68
CA ASP A 74 -11.90 5.09 -8.86
C ASP A 74 -10.88 5.38 -9.96
N LEU A 75 -10.52 6.66 -10.16
CA LEU A 75 -9.47 7.06 -11.10
C LEU A 75 -8.10 6.45 -10.73
N LEU A 76 -7.73 6.48 -9.45
CA LEU A 76 -6.49 5.86 -8.97
C LEU A 76 -6.50 4.35 -9.22
N ASP A 77 -7.63 3.69 -8.96
CA ASP A 77 -7.75 2.25 -9.19
C ASP A 77 -7.74 1.88 -10.68
N ASP A 78 -8.33 2.71 -11.54
CA ASP A 78 -8.29 2.52 -13.00
C ASP A 78 -6.84 2.62 -13.51
N VAL A 79 -6.06 3.57 -13.02
CA VAL A 79 -4.62 3.68 -13.39
C VAL A 79 -3.82 2.46 -12.91
N LEU A 80 -4.16 1.86 -11.77
CA LEU A 80 -3.53 0.61 -11.34
C LEU A 80 -3.86 -0.60 -12.24
N ALA A 81 -4.89 -0.52 -13.08
CA ALA A 81 -5.15 -1.56 -14.06
C ALA A 81 -4.04 -1.66 -15.12
N GLU A 82 -3.29 -0.57 -15.34
CA GLU A 82 -2.17 -0.51 -16.28
C GLU A 82 -0.90 -1.21 -15.76
N VAL A 83 -0.83 -1.50 -14.45
CA VAL A 83 0.33 -2.18 -13.87
C VAL A 83 0.40 -3.62 -14.38
N GLU A 84 1.53 -3.94 -15.02
CA GLU A 84 1.83 -5.26 -15.51
C GLU A 84 2.14 -6.20 -14.34
N ALA A 85 1.24 -7.16 -14.11
CA ALA A 85 1.43 -8.21 -13.13
C ALA A 85 2.34 -9.32 -13.69
N PRO A 86 3.33 -9.82 -12.92
CA PRO A 86 4.11 -10.98 -13.34
C PRO A 86 3.24 -12.24 -13.40
N ALA A 87 3.69 -13.24 -14.15
CA ALA A 87 3.05 -14.55 -14.19
C ALA A 87 3.01 -15.19 -12.79
N THR A 88 1.90 -15.85 -12.46
CA THR A 88 1.66 -16.43 -11.13
C THR A 88 2.64 -17.55 -10.77
N ASP A 89 3.22 -18.21 -11.78
CA ASP A 89 4.14 -19.34 -11.68
C ASP A 89 5.62 -18.95 -11.85
N ILE A 90 5.94 -17.65 -11.85
CA ILE A 90 7.32 -17.16 -12.05
C ILE A 90 8.31 -17.87 -11.12
N GLU A 91 9.39 -18.44 -11.66
CA GLU A 91 10.33 -19.28 -10.90
C GLU A 91 11.05 -18.50 -9.79
N LYS A 92 11.35 -17.21 -10.02
CA LYS A 92 12.07 -16.34 -9.09
C LYS A 92 11.14 -15.25 -8.54
N PRO A 93 10.54 -15.41 -7.36
CA PRO A 93 9.58 -14.46 -6.80
C PRO A 93 10.14 -13.04 -6.64
N ALA A 94 11.41 -12.91 -6.22
CA ALA A 94 12.09 -11.62 -6.13
C ALA A 94 12.17 -10.89 -7.49
N ALA A 95 12.38 -11.61 -8.60
CA ALA A 95 12.34 -11.03 -9.93
C ALA A 95 10.92 -10.59 -10.33
N GLY A 96 9.89 -11.32 -9.87
CA GLY A 96 8.48 -10.92 -10.01
C GLY A 96 8.16 -9.63 -9.26
N LEU A 97 8.61 -9.52 -8.00
CA LEU A 97 8.48 -8.30 -7.20
C LEU A 97 9.17 -7.12 -7.86
N HIS A 98 10.40 -7.33 -8.36
CA HIS A 98 11.13 -6.29 -9.07
C HIS A 98 10.36 -5.80 -10.29
N ARG A 99 9.89 -6.71 -11.15
CA ARG A 99 9.10 -6.34 -12.34
C ARG A 99 7.82 -5.58 -11.98
N LEU A 100 7.10 -6.04 -10.96
CA LEU A 100 5.86 -5.43 -10.50
C LEU A 100 6.07 -3.99 -10.00
N MET A 101 7.10 -3.77 -9.18
CA MET A 101 7.42 -2.44 -8.65
C MET A 101 7.96 -1.50 -9.74
N THR A 102 8.78 -2.00 -10.67
CA THR A 102 9.21 -1.22 -11.84
C THR A 102 8.05 -0.83 -12.75
N SER A 103 7.09 -1.75 -13.00
CA SER A 103 5.88 -1.42 -13.76
C SER A 103 5.04 -0.35 -13.04
N THR A 104 4.85 -0.50 -11.73
CA THR A 104 4.14 0.48 -10.91
C THR A 104 4.82 1.86 -10.96
N TYR A 105 6.14 1.91 -10.85
CA TYR A 105 6.92 3.13 -11.01
C TYR A 105 6.67 3.81 -12.37
N ASN A 106 6.75 3.05 -13.46
CA ASN A 106 6.54 3.59 -14.81
C ASN A 106 5.10 4.11 -15.02
N VAL A 107 4.09 3.39 -14.50
CA VAL A 107 2.69 3.85 -14.53
C VAL A 107 2.56 5.18 -13.79
N LEU A 108 3.13 5.30 -12.59
CA LEU A 108 3.08 6.56 -11.82
C LEU A 108 3.80 7.72 -12.53
N LEU A 109 4.85 7.47 -13.30
CA LEU A 109 5.49 8.49 -14.13
C LEU A 109 4.63 8.91 -15.34
N GLY A 110 3.78 8.03 -15.84
CA GLY A 110 2.80 8.37 -16.88
C GLY A 110 1.66 9.25 -16.36
N HIS A 111 1.40 9.22 -15.05
CA HIS A 111 0.27 9.87 -14.38
C HIS A 111 0.73 10.69 -13.15
N THR A 112 1.66 11.61 -13.35
CA THR A 112 2.37 12.33 -12.27
C THR A 112 1.46 13.18 -11.38
N ASP A 113 0.33 13.66 -11.92
CA ASP A 113 -0.71 14.41 -11.22
C ASP A 113 -1.46 13.57 -10.17
N LEU A 114 -1.38 12.24 -10.28
CA LEU A 114 -2.03 11.31 -9.36
C LEU A 114 -1.16 10.94 -8.15
N VAL A 115 0.15 11.17 -8.22
CA VAL A 115 1.09 10.83 -7.13
C VAL A 115 0.74 11.56 -5.81
N PRO A 116 0.42 12.87 -5.79
CA PRO A 116 -0.05 13.55 -4.58
C PRO A 116 -1.37 12.97 -4.04
N LEU A 117 -2.27 12.54 -4.92
CA LEU A 117 -3.54 11.94 -4.53
C LEU A 117 -3.32 10.60 -3.82
N TYR A 118 -2.42 9.77 -4.35
CA TYR A 118 -1.99 8.51 -3.72
C TYR A 118 -1.54 8.71 -2.26
N LEU A 119 -0.72 9.73 -2.02
CA LEU A 119 -0.18 10.05 -0.69
C LEU A 119 -1.26 10.57 0.26
N SER A 120 -2.10 11.49 -0.21
CA SER A 120 -3.14 12.11 0.63
C SER A 120 -4.22 11.13 1.10
N ARG A 121 -4.52 10.10 0.30
CA ARG A 121 -5.60 9.14 0.56
C ARG A 121 -5.15 7.81 1.17
N GLN A 122 -3.84 7.67 1.39
CA GLN A 122 -3.20 6.45 1.86
C GLN A 122 -3.45 5.27 0.91
N GLY A 123 -3.26 5.50 -0.39
CA GLY A 123 -3.40 4.48 -1.43
C GLY A 123 -4.82 4.28 -1.96
N ALA A 124 -4.89 3.54 -3.08
CA ALA A 124 -6.14 3.10 -3.69
C ALA A 124 -6.73 1.88 -2.95
N ARG A 125 -8.06 1.75 -2.96
CA ARG A 125 -8.79 0.66 -2.28
C ARG A 125 -9.66 -0.16 -3.22
N GLY A 126 -9.63 0.14 -4.52
CA GLY A 126 -10.46 -0.53 -5.50
C GLY A 126 -9.96 -1.95 -5.85
N PRO A 127 -10.67 -2.63 -6.76
CA PRO A 127 -10.35 -4.00 -7.16
C PRO A 127 -8.93 -4.18 -7.67
N ASN A 128 -8.37 -3.22 -8.42
CA ASN A 128 -7.02 -3.35 -8.96
C ASN A 128 -5.96 -3.24 -7.86
N ALA A 129 -6.14 -2.31 -6.92
CA ALA A 129 -5.28 -2.20 -5.74
C ALA A 129 -5.27 -3.48 -4.90
N GLN A 130 -6.45 -4.06 -4.66
CA GLN A 130 -6.58 -5.31 -3.91
C GLN A 130 -5.90 -6.48 -4.65
N ARG A 131 -6.09 -6.57 -5.97
CA ARG A 131 -5.44 -7.58 -6.82
C ARG A 131 -3.92 -7.49 -6.75
N LEU A 132 -3.35 -6.30 -6.93
CA LEU A 132 -1.91 -6.08 -6.87
C LEU A 132 -1.35 -6.36 -5.48
N GLY A 133 -2.08 -5.98 -4.42
CA GLY A 133 -1.74 -6.33 -3.04
C GLY A 133 -1.64 -7.84 -2.84
N ALA A 134 -2.65 -8.60 -3.29
CA ALA A 134 -2.66 -10.05 -3.19
C ALA A 134 -1.49 -10.71 -3.95
N ILE A 135 -1.21 -10.25 -5.18
CA ILE A 135 -0.08 -10.72 -5.99
C ILE A 135 1.25 -10.45 -5.28
N THR A 136 1.42 -9.24 -4.75
CA THR A 136 2.66 -8.85 -4.05
C THR A 136 2.88 -9.68 -2.79
N THR A 137 1.84 -9.86 -1.96
CA THR A 137 1.90 -10.70 -0.75
C THR A 137 2.23 -12.15 -1.09
N GLU A 138 1.63 -12.71 -2.15
CA GLU A 138 1.95 -14.08 -2.57
C GLU A 138 3.39 -14.22 -3.06
N LEU A 139 3.92 -13.24 -3.80
CA LEU A 139 5.33 -13.24 -4.20
C LEU A 139 6.27 -13.11 -2.99
N LEU A 140 5.94 -12.28 -2.00
CA LEU A 140 6.70 -12.15 -0.76
C LEU A 140 6.71 -13.47 0.03
N ARG A 141 5.55 -14.12 0.15
CA ARG A 141 5.43 -15.43 0.81
C ARG A 141 6.29 -16.50 0.10
N ARG A 142 6.26 -16.53 -1.23
CA ARG A 142 7.10 -17.45 -2.04
C ARG A 142 8.60 -17.09 -1.99
N ALA A 143 8.93 -15.87 -1.59
CA ALA A 143 10.28 -15.41 -1.32
C ALA A 143 10.73 -15.67 0.14
N ASP A 144 10.01 -16.56 0.85
CA ASP A 144 10.23 -16.93 2.26
C ASP A 144 10.09 -15.78 3.26
N VAL A 145 9.27 -14.77 2.93
CA VAL A 145 8.91 -13.68 3.86
C VAL A 145 7.59 -14.06 4.56
N PRO A 146 7.60 -14.44 5.85
CA PRO A 146 6.38 -14.85 6.54
C PRO A 146 5.53 -13.65 6.99
N GLU A 147 4.29 -13.91 7.36
CA GLU A 147 3.47 -12.93 8.08
C GLU A 147 3.95 -12.80 9.54
N PRO A 148 3.91 -11.60 10.15
CA PRO A 148 3.37 -10.34 9.63
C PRO A 148 4.34 -9.53 8.75
N ALA A 149 5.58 -10.00 8.56
CA ALA A 149 6.63 -9.27 7.85
C ALA A 149 6.28 -9.02 6.37
N ALA A 150 5.53 -9.91 5.72
CA ALA A 150 5.06 -9.70 4.35
C ALA A 150 4.15 -8.46 4.21
N SER A 151 3.24 -8.24 5.16
CA SER A 151 2.40 -7.03 5.17
C SER A 151 3.22 -5.74 5.38
N GLU A 152 4.25 -5.80 6.23
CA GLU A 152 5.17 -4.68 6.45
C GLU A 152 6.03 -4.40 5.21
N ALA A 153 6.59 -5.44 4.61
CA ALA A 153 7.35 -5.38 3.37
C ALA A 153 6.53 -4.76 2.23
N LEU A 154 5.27 -5.17 2.07
CA LEU A 154 4.36 -4.57 1.09
C LEU A 154 4.24 -3.05 1.27
N ARG A 155 4.06 -2.57 2.51
CA ARG A 155 3.97 -1.13 2.79
C ARG A 155 5.26 -0.40 2.44
N VAL A 156 6.42 -0.97 2.79
CA VAL A 156 7.73 -0.39 2.47
C VAL A 156 7.93 -0.32 0.95
N LEU A 157 7.60 -1.38 0.22
CA LEU A 157 7.71 -1.41 -1.24
C LEU A 157 6.82 -0.35 -1.92
N ILE A 158 5.58 -0.17 -1.45
CA ILE A 158 4.67 0.87 -1.96
C ILE A 158 5.26 2.26 -1.71
N VAL A 159 5.68 2.56 -0.48
CA VAL A 159 6.23 3.88 -0.11
C VAL A 159 7.52 4.16 -0.89
N TYR A 160 8.40 3.17 -1.01
CA TYR A 160 9.63 3.27 -1.79
C TYR A 160 9.33 3.65 -3.24
N THR A 161 8.40 2.94 -3.89
CA THR A 161 8.04 3.14 -5.29
C THR A 161 7.39 4.50 -5.53
N ILE A 162 6.40 4.88 -4.71
CA ILE A 162 5.72 6.19 -4.82
C ILE A 162 6.70 7.33 -4.53
N GLY A 163 7.57 7.18 -3.53
CA GLY A 163 8.58 8.18 -3.20
C GLY A 163 9.52 8.44 -4.36
N PHE A 164 10.06 7.39 -5.00
CA PHE A 164 10.90 7.54 -6.18
C PHE A 164 10.14 8.18 -7.35
N ALA A 165 8.91 7.75 -7.63
CA ALA A 165 8.10 8.34 -8.70
C ALA A 165 7.84 9.84 -8.44
N ALA A 166 7.54 10.22 -7.20
CA ALA A 166 7.37 11.61 -6.81
C ALA A 166 8.64 12.44 -7.06
N PHE A 167 9.82 11.96 -6.64
CA PHE A 167 11.08 12.67 -6.87
C PHE A 167 11.40 12.81 -8.37
N THR A 168 11.22 11.74 -9.15
CA THR A 168 11.47 11.78 -10.60
C THR A 168 10.52 12.73 -11.32
N SER A 169 9.25 12.80 -10.91
CA SER A 169 8.24 13.68 -11.53
C SER A 169 8.52 15.18 -11.34
N HIS A 170 9.36 15.55 -10.38
CA HIS A 170 9.71 16.95 -10.08
C HIS A 170 11.11 17.34 -10.59
N LEU A 171 11.76 16.50 -11.41
CA LEU A 171 13.02 16.88 -12.03
C LEU A 171 12.79 18.04 -13.02
N PRO A 172 13.55 19.15 -12.91
CA PRO A 172 13.42 20.27 -13.84
C PRO A 172 13.88 19.85 -15.23
N SER A 173 13.15 20.29 -16.26
CA SER A 173 13.28 19.66 -17.58
C SER A 173 14.63 19.84 -18.25
N GLU A 174 15.28 21.01 -18.31
CA GLU A 174 16.57 21.14 -19.05
C GLU A 174 17.53 22.28 -18.63
N THR A 175 17.37 22.93 -17.47
CA THR A 175 18.12 24.18 -17.19
C THR A 175 19.00 24.18 -15.93
N SER A 176 19.20 23.06 -15.24
CA SER A 176 19.90 23.07 -13.95
C SER A 176 21.20 22.25 -13.98
N THR A 177 22.31 22.97 -13.73
CA THR A 177 23.62 22.58 -13.13
C THR A 177 24.03 21.10 -13.16
N GLU A 178 25.29 20.84 -13.53
CA GLU A 178 26.02 19.55 -13.66
C GLU A 178 25.79 18.41 -12.63
N HIS A 179 24.99 18.59 -11.57
CA HIS A 179 24.85 17.64 -10.47
C HIS A 179 23.42 17.08 -10.28
N GLN A 180 22.43 17.46 -11.09
CA GLN A 180 21.10 16.84 -10.98
C GLN A 180 21.00 15.51 -11.75
N PRO A 181 20.40 14.47 -11.15
CA PRO A 181 20.24 13.18 -11.81
C PRO A 181 19.20 13.28 -12.92
N THR A 182 19.51 12.68 -14.08
CA THR A 182 18.56 12.51 -15.18
C THR A 182 17.46 11.51 -14.82
N ALA A 183 16.36 11.49 -15.56
CA ALA A 183 15.29 10.49 -15.37
C ALA A 183 15.81 9.05 -15.52
N GLU A 184 16.70 8.81 -16.49
CA GLU A 184 17.39 7.52 -16.67
C GLU A 184 18.22 7.16 -15.43
N LYS A 185 18.99 8.11 -14.89
CA LYS A 185 19.77 7.89 -13.66
C LYS A 185 18.88 7.62 -12.45
N MET A 186 17.70 8.24 -12.38
CA MET A 186 16.73 7.96 -11.32
C MET A 186 16.13 6.57 -11.42
N LEU A 187 15.83 6.08 -12.64
CA LEU A 187 15.39 4.72 -12.86
C LEU A 187 16.47 3.70 -12.47
N ASP A 188 17.73 3.96 -12.82
CA ASP A 188 18.86 3.13 -12.40
C ASP A 188 19.00 3.08 -10.88
N ASN A 189 18.89 4.23 -10.21
CA ASN A 189 18.94 4.32 -8.76
C ASN A 189 17.76 3.58 -8.10
N PHE A 190 16.56 3.69 -8.68
CA PHE A 190 15.38 2.97 -8.24
C PHE A 190 15.58 1.44 -8.35
N ASN A 191 16.05 0.94 -9.49
CA ASN A 191 16.27 -0.50 -9.69
C ASN A 191 17.35 -1.06 -8.75
N HIS A 192 18.47 -0.34 -8.58
CA HIS A 192 19.52 -0.75 -7.64
C HIS A 192 19.01 -0.76 -6.20
N GLY A 193 18.35 0.31 -5.77
CA GLY A 193 17.84 0.42 -4.40
C GLY A 193 16.72 -0.58 -4.12
N LEU A 194 15.86 -0.89 -5.10
CA LEU A 194 14.87 -1.95 -5.01
C LEU A 194 15.52 -3.32 -4.81
N GLY A 195 16.61 -3.61 -5.54
CA GLY A 195 17.40 -4.82 -5.35
C GLY A 195 17.95 -4.93 -3.93
N TRP A 196 18.52 -3.86 -3.38
CA TRP A 196 18.99 -3.82 -1.99
C TRP A 196 17.86 -4.03 -0.98
N LEU A 197 16.72 -3.37 -1.21
CA LEU A 197 15.54 -3.46 -0.34
C LEU A 197 14.99 -4.89 -0.30
N LEU A 198 14.82 -5.53 -1.46
CA LEU A 198 14.32 -6.91 -1.54
C LEU A 198 15.27 -7.89 -0.85
N ASN A 199 16.58 -7.75 -1.07
CA ASN A 199 17.58 -8.57 -0.38
C ASN A 199 17.49 -8.38 1.15
N GLY A 200 17.33 -7.14 1.62
CA GLY A 200 17.17 -6.83 3.04
C GLY A 200 15.91 -7.42 3.66
N ILE A 201 14.78 -7.35 2.95
CA ILE A 201 13.50 -7.95 3.38
C ILE A 201 13.65 -9.47 3.57
N GLN A 202 14.29 -10.16 2.61
CA GLN A 202 14.49 -11.61 2.67
C GLN A 202 15.42 -12.02 3.81
N GLN A 203 16.48 -11.26 4.06
CA GLN A 203 17.43 -11.51 5.15
C GLN A 203 16.86 -11.23 6.54
N SER A 204 15.82 -10.38 6.62
CA SER A 204 15.16 -10.02 7.88
C SER A 204 14.03 -10.99 8.28
N GLY A 205 13.77 -12.03 7.47
CA GLY A 205 12.89 -13.15 7.85
C GLY A 205 13.37 -13.84 9.14
N PRO A 206 12.49 -14.54 9.89
CA PRO A 206 12.62 -14.81 11.33
C PRO A 206 13.78 -15.75 11.67
N GLY A 207 15.00 -15.21 11.67
CA GLY A 207 16.21 -15.84 12.18
C GLY A 207 16.55 -15.44 13.61
N LEU A 208 15.73 -14.63 14.28
CA LEU A 208 15.96 -14.21 15.66
C LEU A 208 14.67 -14.31 16.48
N ALA A 209 14.12 -15.52 16.58
CA ALA A 209 13.63 -15.95 17.88
C ALA A 209 14.86 -15.96 18.79
N HIS A 210 15.16 -14.80 19.36
CA HIS A 210 16.13 -14.62 20.42
C HIS A 210 15.73 -15.63 21.49
N ASP A 211 16.49 -16.70 21.62
CA ASP A 211 16.41 -17.63 22.74
C ASP A 211 16.37 -16.78 24.01
N ALA A 212 15.17 -16.64 24.58
CA ALA A 212 15.02 -16.05 25.89
C ALA A 212 15.75 -17.03 26.83
N PRO A 213 16.78 -16.60 27.57
CA PRO A 213 17.43 -17.48 28.52
C PRO A 213 16.37 -17.92 29.54
N SER A 214 16.07 -19.21 29.56
CA SER A 214 15.23 -19.83 30.59
C SER A 214 15.84 -19.51 31.96
N ALA A 215 15.13 -18.69 32.74
CA ALA A 215 15.44 -18.40 34.14
C ALA A 215 14.65 -19.33 35.05
#